data_AF-A0A930RI16-F1
#
_entry.id   AF-A0A930RI16-F1
#
_cell.length_a   1.000
_cell.length_b   1.000
_cell.length_c   1.000
_cell.angle_alpha   90.00
_cell.angle_beta   90.00
_cell.angle_gamma   90.00
#
_symmetry.space_group_name_H-M   'P 1'
#
loop_
_entity.id
_entity.type
_entity.pdbx_description
1 polymer ?
#
loop_
_entity_poly.entity_id
_entity_poly.type
_entity_poly.pdbx_seq_one_letter_code
_entity_poly.pdbx_strand_id
1 'polypeptide(L)' 'MRIKKILWQYRRDFRAIYRCENCGHECEDRGYDDAYFHAKVIPDKVCPQCGKTERELDPNYRPLTTKYPEGMQV' A
#
# COMPACT_ATOMS: atom_id res chain seq x y z
N MET A 1 1.62 -6.18 1.45
CA MET A 1 2.26 -5.26 2.41
C MET A 1 1.23 -4.16 2.75
N ARG A 2 0.93 -3.84 4.02
CA ARG A 2 -0.09 -2.83 4.38
C ARG A 2 0.54 -1.49 4.66
N ILE A 3 -0.12 -0.40 4.28
CA ILE A 3 0.27 0.93 4.77
C ILE A 3 0.00 0.98 6.28
N LYS A 4 1.06 1.08 7.08
CA LYS A 4 0.99 1.31 8.53
C LYS A 4 0.81 2.79 8.83
N LYS A 5 1.58 3.65 8.16
CA LYS A 5 1.58 5.10 8.38
C LYS A 5 2.07 5.84 7.15
N ILE A 6 1.35 6.87 6.73
CA ILE A 6 1.83 7.81 5.71
C ILE A 6 2.69 8.87 6.43
N LEU A 7 3.94 9.01 6.02
CA LEU A 7 4.91 9.96 6.59
C LEU A 7 4.77 11.33 5.95
N TRP A 8 4.60 11.35 4.63
CA TRP A 8 4.52 12.56 3.84
C TRP A 8 3.64 12.29 2.64
N GLN A 9 2.82 13.27 2.26
CA GLN A 9 2.00 13.23 1.06
C GLN A 9 2.08 14.60 0.40
N TYR A 10 2.31 14.63 -0.90
CA TYR A 10 2.22 15.82 -1.73
C TYR A 10 1.59 15.48 -3.06
N ARG A 11 0.43 16.09 -3.32
CA ARG A 11 -0.43 15.75 -4.46
C ARG A 11 -0.79 14.26 -4.41
N ARG A 12 -0.50 13.50 -5.47
CA ARG A 12 -0.76 12.05 -5.53
C ARG A 12 0.40 11.22 -4.99
N ASP A 13 1.61 11.77 -4.91
CA ASP A 13 2.75 11.05 -4.36
C ASP A 13 2.73 11.07 -2.84
N PHE A 14 3.00 9.93 -2.22
CA PHE A 14 3.18 9.82 -0.79
C PHE A 14 4.33 8.90 -0.43
N ARG A 15 4.91 9.10 0.75
CA ARG A 15 5.88 8.21 1.37
C ARG A 15 5.22 7.59 2.58
N ALA A 16 5.20 6.26 2.65
CA ALA A 16 4.55 5.52 3.70
C ALA A 16 5.45 4.42 4.25
N ILE A 17 5.27 4.12 5.52
CA ILE A 17 5.77 2.92 6.15
C ILE A 17 4.77 1.82 5.86
N TYR A 18 5.23 0.81 5.14
CA TYR A 18 4.53 -0.42 4.87
C TYR A 18 4.92 -1.48 5.91
N ARG A 19 3.95 -2.19 6.45
CA ARG A 19 4.15 -3.30 7.37
C ARG A 19 3.55 -4.58 6.81
N CYS A 20 4.31 -5.66 6.86
CA CYS A 20 3.81 -6.99 6.57
C CYS A 20 3.07 -7.54 7.80
N GLU A 21 1.81 -7.94 7.67
CA GLU A 21 1.08 -8.58 8.77
C GLU A 21 1.55 -10.01 9.04
N ASN A 22 2.12 -10.71 8.04
CA ASN A 22 2.59 -12.09 8.21
C ASN A 22 3.85 -12.20 9.09
N CYS A 23 4.85 -11.34 8.87
CA CYS A 23 6.12 -11.40 9.60
C CYS A 23 6.42 -10.16 10.45
N GLY A 24 5.57 -9.13 10.40
CA GLY A 24 5.77 -7.88 11.14
C GLY A 24 6.82 -6.93 10.56
N HIS A 25 7.48 -7.29 9.44
CA HIS A 25 8.53 -6.47 8.83
C HIS A 25 8.00 -5.12 8.36
N GLU A 26 8.76 -4.06 8.59
CA GLU A 26 8.41 -2.69 8.22
C GLU A 26 9.41 -2.16 7.18
N CYS A 27 8.90 -1.69 6.04
CA CYS A 27 9.69 -1.02 5.01
C CYS A 27 9.12 0.36 4.76
N GLU A 28 9.99 1.34 4.60
CA GLU A 28 9.59 2.65 4.09
C GLU A 28 9.69 2.65 2.57
N ASP A 29 8.61 3.05 1.89
CA ASP A 29 8.62 3.16 0.43
C ASP A 29 7.71 4.30 -0.05
N ARG A 30 7.87 4.66 -1.32
CA ARG A 30 7.02 5.66 -1.99
C ARG A 30 5.79 4.98 -2.59
N GLY A 31 4.70 5.72 -2.72
CA GLY A 31 3.45 5.26 -3.29
C GLY A 31 2.68 6.38 -3.96
N TYR A 32 1.68 5.99 -4.74
CA TYR A 32 0.78 6.89 -5.45
C TYR A 32 -0.65 6.70 -4.91
N ASP A 33 -1.35 7.78 -4.58
CA ASP A 33 -2.75 7.79 -4.14
C ASP A 33 -3.68 7.63 -5.35
N ASP A 34 -3.55 6.49 -6.03
CA ASP A 34 -4.38 6.09 -7.17
C ASP A 34 -5.06 4.76 -6.85
N ALA A 35 -6.28 4.58 -7.36
CA ALA A 35 -7.11 3.40 -7.07
C ALA A 35 -6.41 2.09 -7.47
N TYR A 36 -5.71 2.11 -8.60
CA TYR A 36 -4.89 0.97 -9.05
C TYR A 36 -3.75 0.65 -8.08
N PHE A 37 -3.07 1.68 -7.56
CA PHE A 37 -1.95 1.46 -6.64
C PHE A 37 -2.46 0.81 -5.34
N HIS A 38 -3.55 1.32 -4.79
CA HIS A 38 -4.16 0.80 -3.57
C HIS A 38 -4.77 -0.60 -3.73
N ALA A 39 -5.42 -0.86 -4.87
CA ALA A 39 -6.12 -2.11 -5.12
C ALA A 39 -5.23 -3.24 -5.65
N LYS A 40 -4.18 -2.92 -6.41
CA LYS A 40 -3.29 -3.90 -7.03
C LYS A 40 -1.89 -3.87 -6.44
N VAL A 41 -1.23 -2.71 -6.44
CA VAL A 41 0.22 -2.65 -6.16
C VAL A 41 0.55 -2.94 -4.70
N ILE A 42 -0.20 -2.36 -3.76
CA ILE A 42 -0.01 -2.57 -2.31
C ILE A 42 -0.21 -4.04 -1.89
N PRO A 43 -1.29 -4.73 -2.28
CA PRO A 43 -1.46 -6.14 -1.93
C PRO A 43 -0.48 -7.09 -2.64
N ASP A 44 -0.08 -6.76 -3.88
CA ASP A 44 0.84 -7.56 -4.69
C ASP A 44 2.33 -7.30 -4.32
N LYS A 45 2.62 -6.28 -3.50
CA LYS A 45 3.97 -6.06 -2.96
C LYS A 45 4.42 -7.26 -2.14
N VAL A 46 5.46 -7.91 -2.65
CA VAL A 46 6.19 -9.01 -2.00
C VAL A 46 7.00 -8.46 -0.83
N CYS A 47 6.84 -9.07 0.35
CA CYS A 47 7.70 -8.73 1.49
C CYS A 47 9.11 -9.29 1.27
N PRO A 48 10.18 -8.48 1.38
CA PRO A 48 11.55 -8.97 1.17
C PRO A 48 12.01 -9.97 2.26
N GLN A 49 11.39 -9.95 3.44
CA GLN A 49 11.76 -10.84 4.54
C GLN A 49 11.06 -12.21 4.47
N CYS A 50 9.77 -12.26 4.14
CA CYS A 50 9.01 -13.51 4.13
C CYS A 50 8.62 -14.00 2.73
N GLY A 51 8.85 -13.21 1.68
CA GLY A 51 8.52 -13.56 0.30
C GLY A 51 7.02 -13.65 0.01
N LYS A 52 6.15 -13.41 1.00
CA LYS A 52 4.69 -13.48 0.84
C LYS A 52 4.12 -12.12 0.46
N THR A 53 3.12 -12.15 -0.40
CA THR A 53 2.24 -11.01 -0.68
C THR A 53 1.03 -11.02 0.25
N GLU A 54 0.36 -9.89 0.37
CA GLU A 54 -0.88 -9.86 1.15
C GLU A 54 -2.04 -10.52 0.44
N ARG A 55 -1.99 -10.50 -0.90
CA ARG A 55 -2.94 -11.20 -1.74
C ARG A 55 -2.94 -12.72 -1.52
N GLU A 56 -1.77 -13.28 -1.23
CA GLU A 56 -1.64 -14.70 -0.85
C GLU A 56 -2.11 -14.97 0.59
N LEU A 57 -1.95 -14.00 1.48
CA LEU A 57 -2.27 -14.19 2.89
C LEU A 57 -3.76 -14.06 3.18
N ASP A 58 -4.43 -13.11 2.52
CA ASP A 58 -5.83 -12.80 2.77
C ASP A 58 -6.56 -12.58 1.43
N PRO A 59 -7.37 -13.55 0.96
CA PRO A 59 -8.15 -13.40 -0.27
C PRO A 59 -9.24 -12.32 -0.14
N ASN A 60 -9.50 -11.80 1.08
CA ASN A 60 -10.43 -10.72 1.37
C ASN A 60 -9.71 -9.38 1.63
N TYR A 61 -8.53 -9.15 1.05
CA TYR A 61 -7.86 -7.86 1.11
C TYR A 61 -8.78 -6.74 0.62
N ARG A 62 -9.30 -5.93 1.55
CA ARG A 62 -10.08 -4.74 1.25
C ARG A 62 -9.12 -3.57 1.06
N PRO A 63 -8.93 -3.07 -0.17
CA PRO A 63 -8.09 -1.90 -0.37
C PRO A 63 -8.70 -0.69 0.36
N LEU A 64 -7.85 0.09 1.01
CA LEU A 64 -8.25 1.37 1.59
C LEU A 64 -8.66 2.30 0.44
N THR A 65 -9.86 2.89 0.54
CA THR A 65 -10.36 3.90 -0.40
C THR A 65 -9.34 5.03 -0.54
N THR A 66 -9.07 5.45 -1.78
CA THR A 66 -8.17 6.56 -2.07
C THR A 66 -8.71 7.85 -1.49
N LYS A 67 -7.81 8.75 -1.07
CA LYS A 67 -8.21 10.05 -0.52
C LYS A 67 -8.77 10.96 -1.62
N TYR A 68 -8.24 10.83 -2.84
CA TYR A 68 -8.75 11.54 -4.01
C TYR A 68 -9.59 10.60 -4.89
N PRO A 69 -10.82 11.01 -5.27
CA PRO A 69 -11.65 10.23 -6.18
C PRO A 69 -11.06 10.23 -7.61
N GLU A 70 -11.35 9.16 -8.35
CA GLU A 70 -10.92 9.00 -9.74
C GLU A 70 -11.38 10.19 -10.60
N GLY A 71 -10.45 10.80 -11.34
CA GLY A 71 -10.71 11.99 -12.17
C GLY A 71 -10.40 13.34 -11.52
N MET A 72 -10.02 13.38 -10.24
CA MET A 72 -9.65 14.63 -9.57
C MET A 72 -8.19 15.03 -9.89
N GLN A 73 -7.99 16.18 -10.52
CA GLN A 73 -6.67 16.76 -10.78
C GLN A 73 -6.30 17.72 -9.63
N VAL A 74 -5.19 17.42 -8.92
CA VAL A 74 -4.64 18.20 -7.80
C VAL A 74 -3.45 19.03 -8.25
#